data_AF-A0A6A6JXH2-F1
#
_entry.id   AF-A0A6A6JXH2-F1
#
_cell.length_a   1.000
_cell.length_b   1.000
_cell.length_c   1.000
_cell.angle_alpha   90.00
_cell.angle_beta   90.00
_cell.angle_gamma   90.00
#
_symmetry.space_group_name_H-M   'P 1'
#
loop_
_entity.id
_entity.type
_entity.pdbx_description
1 polymer ?
#
loop_
_entity_poly.entity_id
_entity_poly.type
_entity_poly.pdbx_seq_one_letter_code
_entity_poly.pdbx_strand_id
1 'polypeptide(L)'
;MTCDSPFALAPLPGRTTVGFHHYQHPFFAGSESDPHYVRKTPGVPYSIPNCQRKLTDEHSKCDRNLGWGIDWATAFIVDHLDSKTASEVGETLRNIAVRASQLVQEGQWRQVVYRAFSGLNNALFAGQLKDAVYLNFGRLGPLVSGATFTHGHGPHHRVRRISVILNTDILQNIGGPYLISSLIHHMVHAYFLVACGPEKEGEREYGRLDHGLPFSKIMSAIQKVAQSQGKMWLPSLDMSHRLRRQAAYNGYRSRVLRELEDDWHYTYCPVNLELVSEDDVEKWYGGVCKPLTELPDSVKSAKVFVYNRRDELEEDKAVLVPMKKMDEFPSIRKAFEKLEHRYMEIPEDVSEDTFMAFLELLHTGSYSPDIGPVSSTRGPPIIKPTRPSSVPCLARDISVFKMGAEMKLEDLTDISLHRMRAQCITHEDPIAVLQAIYEGGDPHPDIRQWAKDFLIASP
;
A
#
# COMPACT_ATOMS: atom_id res chain seq x y z
N MET A 1 64.69 -41.85 -38.14
CA MET A 1 65.02 -40.92 -39.23
C MET A 1 65.51 -39.61 -38.60
N THR A 2 66.49 -38.99 -39.25
CA THR A 2 67.14 -37.70 -39.00
C THR A 2 66.15 -36.52 -38.89
N CYS A 3 66.47 -35.30 -38.41
CA CYS A 3 67.54 -34.72 -37.58
C CYS A 3 67.18 -33.25 -37.27
N ASP A 4 67.98 -32.59 -36.43
CA ASP A 4 68.32 -31.14 -36.43
C ASP A 4 67.34 -30.03 -36.00
N SER A 5 67.86 -29.24 -35.06
CA SER A 5 67.67 -27.78 -34.89
C SER A 5 68.90 -27.09 -35.52
N PRO A 6 69.11 -25.74 -35.52
CA PRO A 6 68.24 -24.60 -35.19
C PRO A 6 68.20 -23.57 -36.35
N PHE A 7 67.70 -22.34 -36.13
CA PHE A 7 68.39 -21.10 -36.54
C PHE A 7 67.74 -19.87 -35.89
N ALA A 8 68.57 -18.95 -35.39
CA ALA A 8 68.19 -17.62 -34.95
C ALA A 8 68.90 -16.58 -35.83
N LEU A 9 68.30 -15.41 -36.08
CA LEU A 9 68.98 -14.17 -36.50
C LEU A 9 68.08 -12.93 -36.28
N ALA A 10 68.71 -11.83 -35.87
CA ALA A 10 68.21 -10.43 -35.89
C ALA A 10 69.20 -9.63 -36.79
N PRO A 11 69.01 -8.34 -37.22
CA PRO A 11 68.32 -7.24 -36.51
C PRO A 11 67.56 -6.15 -37.36
N LEU A 12 67.12 -5.09 -36.65
CA LEU A 12 66.61 -3.72 -36.99
C LEU A 12 67.09 -3.05 -38.32
N PRO A 13 66.38 -2.01 -38.91
CA PRO A 13 65.94 -0.77 -38.21
C PRO A 13 64.76 0.13 -38.74
N GLY A 14 64.22 0.98 -37.85
CA GLY A 14 64.15 2.46 -38.05
C GLY A 14 62.93 3.20 -38.66
N ARG A 15 62.35 4.15 -37.88
CA ARG A 15 61.58 5.39 -38.28
C ARG A 15 60.29 5.20 -39.13
N THR A 16 59.26 6.08 -39.12
CA THR A 16 59.11 7.49 -38.67
C THR A 16 57.65 7.82 -38.26
N THR A 17 57.46 8.97 -37.61
CA THR A 17 56.20 9.57 -37.14
C THR A 17 55.35 10.28 -38.22
N VAL A 18 54.04 9.97 -38.33
CA VAL A 18 52.88 10.83 -38.71
C VAL A 18 51.60 10.12 -38.16
N GLY A 19 50.49 10.76 -37.74
CA GLY A 19 50.22 12.17 -37.41
C GLY A 19 48.79 12.65 -37.78
N PHE A 20 47.97 13.05 -36.78
CA PHE A 20 46.74 13.88 -36.89
C PHE A 20 45.49 13.30 -37.61
N HIS A 21 44.24 13.77 -37.39
CA HIS A 21 43.66 14.73 -36.42
C HIS A 21 42.18 14.36 -36.15
N HIS A 22 41.63 14.69 -34.96
CA HIS A 22 40.19 14.82 -34.76
C HIS A 22 39.63 16.00 -35.57
N TYR A 23 38.49 15.83 -36.24
CA TYR A 23 37.72 16.94 -36.81
C TYR A 23 36.80 17.57 -35.77
N GLN A 24 36.97 18.89 -35.57
CA GLN A 24 36.01 19.77 -34.91
C GLN A 24 35.01 20.36 -35.95
N HIS A 25 33.89 20.87 -35.43
CA HIS A 25 33.11 22.08 -35.84
C HIS A 25 33.37 22.75 -37.22
N PRO A 26 32.33 23.28 -37.91
CA PRO A 26 31.72 24.58 -37.56
C PRO A 26 30.16 24.58 -37.70
N PHE A 27 29.36 25.64 -37.52
CA PHE A 27 29.51 27.08 -37.21
C PHE A 27 28.63 27.43 -35.95
N PHE A 28 28.34 28.66 -35.47
CA PHE A 28 28.48 30.06 -35.95
C PHE A 28 28.99 30.99 -34.82
N ALA A 29 29.88 31.92 -35.18
CA ALA A 29 30.08 33.19 -34.46
C ALA A 29 28.86 34.12 -34.73
N GLY A 30 28.54 35.20 -34.02
CA GLY A 30 29.36 36.08 -33.19
C GLY A 30 29.08 37.51 -33.66
N SER A 31 28.41 38.30 -32.83
CA SER A 31 28.16 39.73 -33.06
C SER A 31 28.17 40.45 -31.71
N GLU A 32 29.20 41.26 -31.49
CA GLU A 32 29.28 42.16 -30.35
C GLU A 32 28.72 43.53 -30.76
N SER A 33 27.75 44.06 -30.01
CA SER A 33 27.63 45.50 -29.77
C SER A 33 26.68 45.83 -28.63
N ASP A 34 27.23 46.63 -27.71
CA ASP A 34 26.60 47.57 -26.77
C ASP A 34 26.25 47.09 -25.34
N PRO A 35 27.02 47.53 -24.31
CA PRO A 35 26.84 47.07 -22.93
C PRO A 35 25.98 48.04 -22.10
N HIS A 36 24.67 47.86 -22.12
CA HIS A 36 23.82 48.39 -21.04
C HIS A 36 24.04 47.60 -19.74
N TYR A 37 25.12 47.95 -19.03
CA TYR A 37 25.39 47.57 -17.65
C TYR A 37 24.27 48.10 -16.74
N VAL A 38 23.16 47.37 -16.64
CA VAL A 38 22.25 47.49 -15.50
C VAL A 38 23.01 46.99 -14.27
N ARG A 39 23.67 47.94 -13.61
CA ARG A 39 24.38 47.75 -12.35
C ARG A 39 23.39 47.27 -11.30
N LYS A 40 23.19 45.94 -11.21
CA LYS A 40 22.47 45.31 -10.10
C LYS A 40 23.11 45.82 -8.82
N THR A 41 22.34 46.55 -8.03
CA THR A 41 22.70 46.88 -6.66
C THR A 41 23.05 45.59 -5.93
N PRO A 42 24.06 45.59 -5.03
CA PRO A 42 24.36 44.42 -4.20
C PRO A 42 23.11 44.09 -3.38
N GLY A 43 22.36 43.09 -3.84
CA GLY A 43 21.08 42.75 -3.24
C GLY A 43 21.32 42.27 -1.81
N VAL A 44 20.63 42.89 -0.85
CA VAL A 44 20.48 42.35 0.51
C VAL A 44 20.17 40.85 0.37
N PRO A 45 20.91 39.95 1.04
CA PRO A 45 20.72 38.52 0.84
C PRO A 45 19.27 38.15 1.14
N TYR A 46 18.54 37.68 0.12
CA TYR A 46 17.15 37.30 0.24
C TYR A 46 17.02 36.19 1.29
N SER A 47 16.47 36.55 2.46
CA SER A 47 16.25 35.58 3.54
C SER A 47 15.23 34.54 3.06
N ILE A 48 15.68 33.31 2.87
CA ILE A 48 14.83 32.17 2.52
C ILE A 48 13.71 32.07 3.57
N PRO A 49 12.42 32.09 3.18
CA PRO A 49 11.30 32.02 4.13
C PRO A 49 11.35 30.75 4.99
N ASN A 50 10.93 30.85 6.26
CA ASN A 50 10.98 29.74 7.20
C ASN A 50 10.19 28.49 6.75
N CYS A 51 9.10 28.67 5.98
CA CYS A 51 8.37 27.54 5.39
C CYS A 51 9.21 26.75 4.37
N GLN A 52 9.95 27.45 3.51
CA GLN A 52 10.90 26.81 2.59
C GLN A 52 12.03 26.14 3.36
N ARG A 53 12.64 26.82 4.35
CA ARG A 53 13.77 26.26 5.12
C ARG A 53 13.47 24.88 5.70
N LYS A 54 12.30 24.68 6.33
CA LYS A 54 11.89 23.38 6.88
C LYS A 54 11.71 22.31 5.81
N LEU A 55 11.08 22.67 4.70
CA LEU A 55 10.81 21.75 3.59
C LEU A 55 12.08 21.37 2.82
N THR A 56 13.09 22.22 2.80
CA THR A 56 14.39 21.96 2.15
C THR A 56 15.50 21.52 3.13
N ASP A 57 15.18 21.24 4.39
CA ASP A 57 16.16 20.78 5.38
C ASP A 57 16.54 19.30 5.15
N GLU A 58 17.78 19.06 4.73
CA GLU A 58 18.31 17.72 4.50
C GLU A 58 18.57 16.93 5.79
N HIS A 59 18.70 17.61 6.93
CA HIS A 59 19.06 17.01 8.22
C HIS A 59 17.85 16.75 9.12
N SER A 60 16.71 17.39 8.84
CA SER A 60 15.44 17.06 9.49
C SER A 60 15.05 15.61 9.24
N LYS A 61 14.72 14.90 10.32
CA LYS A 61 14.23 13.51 10.32
C LYS A 61 12.74 13.49 10.64
N CYS A 62 12.05 12.50 10.09
CA CYS A 62 10.69 12.17 10.46
C CYS A 62 10.49 10.67 10.24
N ASP A 63 10.31 9.93 11.32
CA ASP A 63 10.10 8.47 11.29
C ASP A 63 8.59 8.15 11.46
N ARG A 64 7.72 9.06 10.99
CA ARG A 64 6.26 8.94 11.16
C ARG A 64 5.70 7.88 10.23
N ASN A 65 5.16 6.83 10.85
CA ASN A 65 4.34 5.82 10.21
C ASN A 65 3.08 5.66 11.07
N LEU A 66 1.89 5.87 10.51
CA LEU A 66 0.63 5.72 11.25
C LEU A 66 0.24 4.24 11.43
N GLY A 67 0.85 3.32 10.67
CA GLY A 67 0.54 1.89 10.71
C GLY A 67 -0.87 1.58 10.22
N TRP A 68 -1.38 2.35 9.26
CA TRP A 68 -2.73 2.26 8.69
C TRP A 68 -2.73 1.46 7.38
N GLY A 69 -3.76 0.65 7.16
CA GLY A 69 -3.98 0.01 5.86
C GLY A 69 -4.33 1.05 4.79
N ILE A 70 -4.00 0.80 3.53
CA ILE A 70 -4.22 1.77 2.43
C ILE A 70 -5.72 2.10 2.23
N ASP A 71 -6.59 1.13 2.46
CA ASP A 71 -8.05 1.32 2.41
C ASP A 71 -8.54 2.21 3.56
N TRP A 72 -8.02 2.03 4.78
CA TRP A 72 -8.33 2.89 5.92
C TRP A 72 -7.77 4.31 5.73
N ALA A 73 -6.54 4.44 5.23
CA ALA A 73 -5.95 5.73 4.88
C ALA A 73 -6.80 6.47 3.83
N THR A 74 -7.40 5.74 2.89
CA THR A 74 -8.35 6.30 1.92
C THR A 74 -9.65 6.74 2.59
N ALA A 75 -10.27 5.87 3.39
CA ALA A 75 -11.50 6.16 4.13
C ALA A 75 -11.37 7.40 5.02
N PHE A 76 -10.29 7.49 5.80
CA PHE A 76 -9.99 8.62 6.69
C PHE A 76 -9.92 9.96 5.94
N ILE A 77 -9.27 10.02 4.77
CA ILE A 77 -9.17 11.26 3.99
C ILE A 77 -10.49 11.62 3.34
N VAL A 78 -11.24 10.64 2.81
CA VAL A 78 -12.54 10.91 2.19
C VAL A 78 -13.54 11.38 3.24
N ASP A 79 -13.59 10.77 4.43
CA ASP A 79 -14.43 11.23 5.54
C ASP A 79 -14.05 12.65 6.00
N HIS A 80 -12.75 12.92 6.20
CA HIS A 80 -12.26 14.27 6.51
C HIS A 80 -12.72 15.31 5.49
N LEU A 81 -12.70 14.98 4.19
CA LEU A 81 -13.10 15.86 3.09
C LEU A 81 -14.62 15.99 2.88
N ASP A 82 -15.41 14.94 3.14
CA ASP A 82 -16.88 14.95 3.08
C ASP A 82 -17.53 15.43 4.40
N SER A 83 -16.72 15.63 5.46
CA SER A 83 -17.16 16.16 6.75
C SER A 83 -17.77 17.56 6.68
N LYS A 84 -18.32 18.04 7.81
CA LYS A 84 -18.83 19.42 7.97
C LYS A 84 -17.81 20.52 7.61
N THR A 85 -16.52 20.20 7.55
CA THR A 85 -15.44 21.13 7.18
C THR A 85 -15.25 21.31 5.67
N ALA A 86 -15.94 20.53 4.82
CA ALA A 86 -15.80 20.57 3.35
C ALA A 86 -15.84 21.99 2.74
N SER A 87 -16.70 22.88 3.25
CA SER A 87 -16.77 24.29 2.80
C SER A 87 -15.53 25.11 3.19
N GLU A 88 -14.97 24.87 4.37
CA GLU A 88 -13.76 25.54 4.87
C GLU A 88 -12.52 25.07 4.09
N VAL A 89 -12.48 23.78 3.75
CA VAL A 89 -11.48 23.20 2.85
C VAL A 89 -11.58 23.84 1.46
N GLY A 90 -12.77 23.91 0.87
CA GLY A 90 -13.01 24.56 -0.42
C GLY A 90 -12.57 26.03 -0.46
N GLU A 91 -12.90 26.81 0.59
CA GLU A 91 -12.42 28.18 0.73
C GLU A 91 -10.89 28.26 0.88
N THR A 92 -10.29 27.36 1.66
CA THR A 92 -8.83 27.30 1.82
C THR A 92 -8.12 27.03 0.49
N LEU A 93 -8.63 26.09 -0.32
CA LEU A 93 -8.12 25.81 -1.67
C LEU A 93 -8.26 27.01 -2.61
N ARG A 94 -9.41 27.70 -2.59
CA ARG A 94 -9.62 28.95 -3.33
C ARG A 94 -8.56 30.00 -2.96
N ASN A 95 -8.37 30.24 -1.67
CA ASN A 95 -7.44 31.26 -1.18
C ASN A 95 -5.98 30.92 -1.54
N ILE A 96 -5.61 29.64 -1.48
CA ILE A 96 -4.31 29.14 -1.95
C ILE A 96 -4.15 29.33 -3.46
N ALA A 97 -5.14 28.99 -4.29
CA ALA A 97 -5.09 29.13 -5.75
C ALA A 97 -4.99 30.61 -6.20
N VAL A 98 -5.69 31.52 -5.51
CA VAL A 98 -5.59 32.97 -5.74
C VAL A 98 -4.19 33.48 -5.39
N ARG A 99 -3.66 33.14 -4.20
CA ARG A 99 -2.32 33.59 -3.79
C ARG A 99 -1.21 32.97 -4.65
N ALA A 100 -1.39 31.73 -5.11
CA ALA A 100 -0.49 31.07 -6.06
C ALA A 100 -0.41 31.85 -7.39
N SER A 101 -1.55 32.31 -7.90
CA SER A 101 -1.62 33.11 -9.14
C SER A 101 -0.90 34.46 -8.99
N GLN A 102 -1.09 35.14 -7.86
CA GLN A 102 -0.37 36.38 -7.54
C GLN A 102 1.15 36.16 -7.45
N LEU A 103 1.60 35.13 -6.73
CA LEU A 103 3.03 34.80 -6.61
C LEU A 103 3.69 34.49 -7.97
N VAL A 104 2.97 33.88 -8.92
CA VAL A 104 3.47 33.69 -10.29
C VAL A 104 3.59 35.03 -11.03
N GLN A 105 2.60 35.93 -10.90
CA GLN A 105 2.66 37.28 -11.48
C GLN A 105 3.79 38.13 -10.85
N GLU A 106 4.07 37.95 -9.56
CA GLU A 106 5.22 38.54 -8.83
C GLU A 106 6.58 37.92 -9.24
N GLY A 107 6.61 36.95 -10.17
CA GLY A 107 7.82 36.23 -10.58
C GLY A 107 8.33 35.19 -9.57
N GLN A 108 7.61 34.99 -8.45
CA GLN A 108 7.96 34.13 -7.33
C GLN A 108 7.36 32.72 -7.44
N TRP A 109 7.25 32.16 -8.65
CA TRP A 109 6.57 30.87 -8.89
C TRP A 109 7.08 29.72 -7.99
N ARG A 110 8.39 29.63 -7.71
CA ARG A 110 8.94 28.62 -6.78
C ARG A 110 8.45 28.77 -5.34
N GLN A 111 8.07 29.97 -4.91
CA GLN A 111 7.54 30.22 -3.57
C GLN A 111 6.10 29.72 -3.38
N VAL A 112 5.37 29.48 -4.48
CA VAL A 112 3.99 28.96 -4.45
C VAL A 112 3.93 27.67 -3.64
N VAL A 113 4.76 26.68 -3.98
CA VAL A 113 4.68 25.34 -3.38
C VAL A 113 5.09 25.34 -1.90
N TYR A 114 6.17 26.05 -1.55
CA TYR A 114 6.64 26.16 -0.16
C TYR A 114 5.67 26.93 0.75
N ARG A 115 4.94 27.91 0.22
CA ARG A 115 3.93 28.66 0.98
C ARG A 115 2.60 27.91 1.06
N ALA A 116 2.22 27.16 0.03
CA ALA A 116 0.97 26.41 0.00
C ALA A 116 1.01 25.13 0.85
N PHE A 117 2.15 24.42 0.91
CA PHE A 117 2.26 23.08 1.49
C PHE A 117 1.58 22.93 2.86
N SER A 118 1.84 23.83 3.82
CA SER A 118 1.25 23.71 5.16
C SER A 118 -0.26 23.95 5.18
N GLY A 119 -0.78 24.81 4.30
CA GLY A 119 -2.23 25.02 4.17
C GLY A 119 -2.91 23.81 3.55
N LEU A 120 -2.32 23.25 2.48
CA LEU A 120 -2.79 22.03 1.83
C LEU A 120 -2.73 20.83 2.78
N ASN A 121 -1.64 20.66 3.53
CA ASN A 121 -1.50 19.58 4.51
C ASN A 121 -2.61 19.62 5.57
N ASN A 122 -2.88 20.80 6.14
CA ASN A 122 -3.89 20.96 7.17
C ASN A 122 -5.31 20.76 6.61
N ALA A 123 -5.61 21.32 5.43
CA ALA A 123 -6.94 21.27 4.83
C ALA A 123 -7.29 19.92 4.19
N LEU A 124 -6.35 19.30 3.48
CA LEU A 124 -6.60 18.07 2.70
C LEU A 124 -6.19 16.79 3.44
N PHE A 125 -5.16 16.85 4.27
CA PHE A 125 -4.51 15.67 4.86
C PHE A 125 -4.53 15.69 6.39
N ALA A 126 -5.45 16.43 7.02
CA ALA A 126 -5.59 16.59 8.47
C ALA A 126 -4.27 16.90 9.23
N GLY A 127 -3.30 17.53 8.57
CA GLY A 127 -1.98 17.83 9.12
C GLY A 127 -0.96 16.67 9.09
N GLN A 128 -1.32 15.49 8.58
CA GLN A 128 -0.52 14.26 8.71
C GLN A 128 0.86 14.32 8.04
N LEU A 129 1.07 15.14 7.00
CA LEU A 129 2.37 15.32 6.33
C LEU A 129 3.34 16.26 7.07
N LYS A 130 2.96 16.75 8.27
CA LYS A 130 3.77 17.70 9.04
C LYS A 130 5.17 17.14 9.29
N ASP A 131 6.18 17.94 8.88
CA ASP A 131 7.61 17.66 8.95
C ASP A 131 8.09 16.39 8.20
N ALA A 132 7.19 15.57 7.63
CA ALA A 132 7.49 14.30 6.95
C ALA A 132 8.06 14.41 5.53
N VAL A 133 7.87 15.54 4.85
CA VAL A 133 8.26 15.73 3.45
C VAL A 133 9.45 16.67 3.31
N TYR A 134 10.47 16.20 2.58
CA TYR A 134 11.47 17.05 1.92
C TYR A 134 10.93 17.42 0.53
N LEU A 135 10.78 18.72 0.26
CA LEU A 135 10.25 19.23 -1.01
C LEU A 135 11.33 20.05 -1.71
N ASN A 136 11.64 19.72 -2.96
CA ASN A 136 12.58 20.48 -3.78
C ASN A 136 12.14 20.50 -5.26
N PHE A 137 12.91 21.20 -6.09
CA PHE A 137 12.73 21.29 -7.54
C PHE A 137 13.89 20.62 -8.27
N GLY A 138 13.60 19.81 -9.29
CA GLY A 138 14.58 19.12 -10.12
C GLY A 138 14.26 19.21 -11.62
N ARG A 139 15.19 18.80 -12.48
CA ARG A 139 14.97 18.65 -13.93
C ARG A 139 14.71 17.18 -14.24
N LEU A 140 13.48 16.85 -14.63
CA LEU A 140 13.03 15.48 -14.84
C LEU A 140 12.56 15.23 -16.29
N GLY A 141 12.83 16.15 -17.23
CA GLY A 141 12.43 16.04 -18.62
C GLY A 141 10.98 16.48 -18.88
N PRO A 142 10.50 16.49 -20.13
CA PRO A 142 9.29 17.23 -20.50
C PRO A 142 7.95 16.48 -20.25
N LEU A 143 7.96 15.31 -19.60
CA LEU A 143 6.83 14.36 -19.63
C LEU A 143 6.25 14.00 -18.26
N VAL A 144 6.87 14.43 -17.16
CA VAL A 144 6.48 14.10 -15.77
C VAL A 144 6.26 15.37 -14.95
N SER A 145 5.28 15.39 -14.06
CA SER A 145 4.98 16.53 -13.18
C SER A 145 6.00 16.68 -12.03
N GLY A 146 6.57 15.55 -11.63
CA GLY A 146 7.56 15.43 -10.58
C GLY A 146 7.87 13.95 -10.31
N ALA A 147 8.55 13.70 -9.19
CA ALA A 147 8.73 12.37 -8.64
C ALA A 147 8.53 12.37 -7.12
N THR A 148 7.93 11.30 -6.60
CA THR A 148 7.88 11.02 -5.15
C THR A 148 8.74 9.80 -4.85
N PHE A 149 9.62 9.90 -3.87
CA PHE A 149 10.50 8.83 -3.41
C PHE A 149 10.17 8.43 -1.97
N THR A 150 10.25 7.14 -1.65
CA THR A 150 10.10 6.62 -0.30
C THR A 150 11.22 7.09 0.64
N HIS A 151 11.03 6.86 1.95
CA HIS A 151 11.87 7.39 3.02
C HIS A 151 13.35 7.10 2.83
N GLY A 152 14.16 8.14 2.59
CA GLY A 152 15.62 8.00 2.48
C GLY A 152 16.14 7.53 1.11
N HIS A 153 15.26 7.34 0.13
CA HIS A 153 15.60 6.91 -1.23
C HIS A 153 15.52 8.03 -2.29
N GLY A 154 15.39 9.29 -1.85
CA GLY A 154 15.44 10.45 -2.75
C GLY A 154 16.83 10.72 -3.32
N PRO A 155 16.94 11.59 -4.36
CA PRO A 155 18.22 11.90 -5.02
C PRO A 155 19.26 12.58 -4.10
N HIS A 156 18.82 13.10 -2.95
CA HIS A 156 19.68 13.64 -1.90
C HIS A 156 19.90 12.58 -0.81
N HIS A 157 20.97 11.77 -0.91
CA HIS A 157 21.32 10.66 0.02
C HIS A 157 21.38 11.01 1.53
N ARG A 158 21.39 12.30 1.88
CA ARG A 158 21.37 12.80 3.27
C ARG A 158 19.96 12.89 3.84
N VAL A 159 18.98 13.18 2.99
CA VAL A 159 17.56 13.26 3.34
C VAL A 159 17.10 11.87 3.75
N ARG A 160 16.50 11.74 4.93
CA ARG A 160 15.87 10.49 5.41
C ARG A 160 14.34 10.49 5.32
N ARG A 161 13.78 11.64 4.96
CA ARG A 161 12.34 11.90 4.79
C ARG A 161 11.85 11.45 3.41
N ILE A 162 10.53 11.44 3.22
CA ILE A 162 9.89 11.30 1.90
C ILE A 162 10.37 12.46 1.04
N SER A 163 10.87 12.19 -0.16
CA SER A 163 11.34 13.23 -1.07
C SER A 163 10.33 13.47 -2.18
N VAL A 164 9.83 14.71 -2.29
CA VAL A 164 9.02 15.18 -3.41
C VAL A 164 9.86 16.14 -4.25
N ILE A 165 10.09 15.77 -5.51
CA ILE A 165 10.90 16.54 -6.46
C ILE A 165 9.99 17.03 -7.60
N LEU A 166 9.62 18.30 -7.56
CA LEU A 166 8.76 18.91 -8.57
C LEU A 166 9.58 19.33 -9.81
N ASN A 167 9.05 19.07 -11.00
CA ASN A 167 9.81 19.20 -12.24
C ASN A 167 9.89 20.64 -12.78
N THR A 168 11.06 21.27 -12.76
CA THR A 168 11.23 22.64 -13.30
C THR A 168 10.98 22.74 -14.79
N ASP A 169 11.23 21.66 -15.55
CA ASP A 169 11.24 21.70 -17.01
C ASP A 169 9.85 21.99 -17.59
N ILE A 170 8.79 21.57 -16.90
CA ILE A 170 7.41 21.91 -17.25
C ILE A 170 6.78 22.95 -16.31
N LEU A 171 7.17 22.98 -15.02
CA LEU A 171 6.48 23.78 -14.01
C LEU A 171 6.95 25.26 -13.94
N GLN A 172 8.03 25.64 -14.61
CA GLN A 172 8.57 27.01 -14.51
C GLN A 172 7.67 28.11 -15.13
N ASN A 173 6.89 27.77 -16.16
CA ASN A 173 6.15 28.75 -16.99
C ASN A 173 4.61 28.55 -16.97
N ILE A 174 4.10 27.80 -16.00
CA ILE A 174 2.65 27.51 -15.84
C ILE A 174 1.99 28.44 -14.81
N GLY A 175 0.67 28.55 -14.88
CA GLY A 175 -0.11 29.32 -13.90
C GLY A 175 -0.10 28.68 -12.50
N GLY A 176 -0.24 29.52 -11.47
CA GLY A 176 -0.25 29.11 -10.06
C GLY A 176 -1.12 27.89 -9.71
N PRO A 177 -2.37 27.77 -10.19
CA PRO A 177 -3.22 26.61 -9.92
C PRO A 177 -2.66 25.27 -10.42
N TYR A 178 -1.85 25.26 -11.49
CA TYR A 178 -1.20 24.04 -11.99
C TYR A 178 -0.04 23.61 -11.07
N LEU A 179 0.72 24.56 -10.51
CA LEU A 179 1.73 24.28 -9.47
C LEU A 179 1.09 23.65 -8.23
N ILE A 180 -0.10 24.14 -7.84
CA ILE A 180 -0.86 23.58 -6.71
C ILE A 180 -1.38 22.17 -7.04
N SER A 181 -1.92 21.94 -8.23
CA SER A 181 -2.42 20.62 -8.64
C SER A 181 -1.31 19.57 -8.68
N SER A 182 -0.13 19.90 -9.25
CA SER A 182 1.04 19.01 -9.22
C SER A 182 1.57 18.79 -7.80
N LEU A 183 1.53 19.80 -6.92
CA LEU A 183 1.92 19.62 -5.53
C LEU A 183 0.95 18.66 -4.80
N ILE A 184 -0.36 18.84 -4.96
CA ILE A 184 -1.39 17.97 -4.37
C ILE A 184 -1.18 16.52 -4.81
N HIS A 185 -0.94 16.27 -6.10
CA HIS A 185 -0.64 14.94 -6.64
C HIS A 185 0.45 14.23 -5.82
N HIS A 186 1.61 14.86 -5.66
CA HIS A 186 2.72 14.26 -4.92
C HIS A 186 2.49 14.21 -3.41
N MET A 187 1.62 15.08 -2.86
CA MET A 187 1.20 15.02 -1.47
C MET A 187 0.29 13.81 -1.17
N VAL A 188 -0.50 13.31 -2.14
CA VAL A 188 -1.26 12.05 -1.98
C VAL A 188 -0.32 10.85 -1.86
N HIS A 189 0.69 10.76 -2.73
CA HIS A 189 1.74 9.73 -2.63
C HIS A 189 2.53 9.82 -1.31
N ALA A 190 2.89 11.03 -0.90
CA ALA A 190 3.53 11.23 0.40
C ALA A 190 2.60 10.88 1.57
N TYR A 191 1.28 11.03 1.42
CA TYR A 191 0.30 10.66 2.44
C TYR A 191 0.24 9.15 2.64
N PHE A 192 0.16 8.36 1.56
CA PHE A 192 0.20 6.90 1.69
C PHE A 192 1.52 6.40 2.29
N LEU A 193 2.66 7.04 1.99
CA LEU A 193 3.94 6.70 2.62
C LEU A 193 4.01 7.06 4.12
N VAL A 194 3.27 8.08 4.59
CA VAL A 194 3.14 8.41 6.03
C VAL A 194 2.12 7.50 6.72
N ALA A 195 1.00 7.19 6.07
CA ALA A 195 -0.08 6.40 6.65
C ALA A 195 0.28 4.90 6.71
N CYS A 196 0.72 4.36 5.58
CA CYS A 196 0.98 2.93 5.35
C CYS A 196 2.46 2.54 5.51
N GLY A 197 3.32 3.50 5.87
CA GLY A 197 4.76 3.33 6.00
C GLY A 197 5.53 3.34 4.68
N PRO A 198 6.88 3.23 4.75
CA PRO A 198 7.73 3.16 3.56
C PRO A 198 7.39 1.93 2.73
N GLU A 199 7.34 2.11 1.41
CA GLU A 199 7.32 1.01 0.45
C GLU A 199 8.62 0.20 0.50
N LYS A 200 8.55 -1.09 0.17
CA LYS A 200 9.67 -2.03 0.13
C LYS A 200 9.64 -2.82 -1.18
N GLU A 201 10.79 -3.35 -1.58
CA GLU A 201 11.01 -4.08 -2.84
C GLU A 201 9.98 -5.20 -3.13
N GLY A 202 9.53 -5.93 -2.11
CA GLY A 202 8.50 -6.97 -2.23
C GLY A 202 7.05 -6.52 -1.97
N GLU A 203 6.80 -5.23 -1.72
CA GLU A 203 5.48 -4.69 -1.32
C GLU A 203 4.84 -3.78 -2.37
N ARG A 204 5.37 -3.75 -3.60
CA ARG A 204 4.89 -2.87 -4.66
C ARG A 204 3.41 -3.07 -5.00
N GLU A 205 2.92 -4.30 -4.97
CA GLU A 205 1.49 -4.62 -5.19
C GLU A 205 0.55 -3.96 -4.18
N TYR A 206 1.06 -3.42 -3.06
CA TYR A 206 0.29 -2.63 -2.11
C TYR A 206 0.00 -1.19 -2.60
N GLY A 207 0.65 -0.75 -3.68
CA GLY A 207 0.26 0.43 -4.47
C GLY A 207 0.38 1.78 -3.76
N ARG A 208 1.34 1.96 -2.83
CA ARG A 208 1.49 3.21 -2.07
C ARG A 208 1.95 4.39 -2.95
N LEU A 209 2.69 4.09 -4.02
CA LEU A 209 3.16 5.04 -5.03
C LEU A 209 2.42 4.93 -6.38
N ASP A 210 1.46 4.01 -6.50
CA ASP A 210 0.69 3.78 -7.73
C ASP A 210 -0.54 4.69 -7.83
N HIS A 211 -1.04 4.90 -9.06
CA HIS A 211 -2.22 5.73 -9.34
C HIS A 211 -3.56 4.95 -9.33
N GLY A 212 -3.63 3.85 -8.58
CA GLY A 212 -4.76 2.93 -8.54
C GLY A 212 -6.04 3.47 -7.88
N LEU A 213 -6.95 2.56 -7.49
CA LEU A 213 -8.23 2.89 -6.84
C LEU A 213 -8.09 3.82 -5.61
N PRO A 214 -7.15 3.60 -4.66
CA PRO A 214 -6.97 4.49 -3.50
C PRO A 214 -6.60 5.93 -3.89
N PHE A 215 -5.62 6.07 -4.79
CA PHE A 215 -5.16 7.35 -5.31
C PHE A 215 -6.28 8.08 -6.05
N SER A 216 -6.97 7.38 -6.95
CA SER A 216 -8.07 7.91 -7.75
C SER A 216 -9.23 8.41 -6.88
N LYS A 217 -9.58 7.69 -5.81
CA LYS A 217 -10.63 8.10 -4.86
C LYS A 217 -10.27 9.37 -4.10
N ILE A 218 -9.06 9.46 -3.54
CA ILE A 218 -8.61 10.67 -2.84
C ILE A 218 -8.58 11.87 -3.80
N MET A 219 -8.06 11.70 -5.02
CA MET A 219 -8.02 12.76 -6.02
C MET A 219 -9.43 13.24 -6.41
N SER A 220 -10.39 12.34 -6.59
CA SER A 220 -11.80 12.68 -6.85
C SER A 220 -12.42 13.46 -5.69
N ALA A 221 -12.21 13.03 -4.44
CA ALA A 221 -12.70 13.73 -3.26
C ALA A 221 -12.12 15.17 -3.15
N ILE A 222 -10.82 15.33 -3.38
CA ILE A 222 -10.16 16.66 -3.42
C ILE A 222 -10.73 17.52 -4.56
N GLN A 223 -10.97 16.93 -5.73
CA GLN A 223 -11.57 17.61 -6.87
C GLN A 223 -13.00 18.09 -6.58
N LYS A 224 -13.82 17.26 -5.90
CA LYS A 224 -15.18 17.58 -5.46
C LYS A 224 -15.21 18.80 -4.53
N VAL A 225 -14.35 18.86 -3.50
CA VAL A 225 -14.29 20.05 -2.61
C VAL A 225 -13.67 21.28 -3.32
N ALA A 226 -12.76 21.09 -4.27
CA ALA A 226 -12.18 22.17 -5.09
C ALA A 226 -13.18 22.81 -6.07
N GLN A 227 -14.30 22.12 -6.38
CA GLN A 227 -15.42 22.61 -7.20
C GLN A 227 -16.48 23.41 -6.41
N SER A 228 -16.17 23.84 -5.17
CA SER A 228 -17.08 24.66 -4.36
C SER A 228 -17.63 25.88 -5.11
N GLN A 229 -18.93 26.17 -4.88
CA GLN A 229 -19.65 27.31 -5.47
C GLN A 229 -19.71 27.33 -7.02
N GLY A 230 -19.63 26.16 -7.67
CA GLY A 230 -19.82 26.03 -9.12
C GLY A 230 -18.64 26.55 -9.96
N LYS A 231 -17.48 26.78 -9.35
CA LYS A 231 -16.27 27.24 -10.04
C LYS A 231 -15.07 26.37 -9.69
N MET A 232 -14.47 25.77 -10.71
CA MET A 232 -13.23 25.00 -10.58
C MET A 232 -12.03 25.94 -10.36
N TRP A 233 -11.48 25.96 -9.14
CA TRP A 233 -10.29 26.76 -8.82
C TRP A 233 -8.96 26.05 -9.12
N LEU A 234 -8.98 24.73 -9.24
CA LEU A 234 -7.82 23.88 -9.56
C LEU A 234 -8.10 23.04 -10.83
N PRO A 235 -8.11 23.67 -12.02
CA PRO A 235 -8.58 23.07 -13.30
C PRO A 235 -7.63 22.02 -13.90
N SER A 236 -6.74 21.47 -13.09
CA SER A 236 -5.70 20.51 -13.46
C SER A 236 -5.49 19.43 -12.37
N LEU A 237 -6.46 19.27 -11.46
CA LEU A 237 -6.64 18.02 -10.71
C LEU A 237 -7.16 16.89 -11.62
N ASP A 238 -7.84 17.24 -12.71
CA ASP A 238 -8.05 16.35 -13.86
C ASP A 238 -6.69 16.09 -14.55
N MET A 239 -6.12 14.91 -14.25
CA MET A 239 -4.75 14.49 -14.57
C MET A 239 -4.48 14.18 -16.06
N SER A 240 -5.36 14.59 -16.99
CA SER A 240 -5.34 14.10 -18.36
C SER A 240 -5.21 15.16 -19.47
N HIS A 241 -5.53 16.44 -19.22
CA HIS A 241 -6.09 17.26 -20.33
C HIS A 241 -5.50 18.62 -20.72
N ARG A 242 -4.43 19.16 -20.09
CA ARG A 242 -3.94 20.52 -20.46
C ARG A 242 -2.47 20.74 -20.86
N LEU A 243 -1.55 19.87 -20.51
CA LEU A 243 -0.14 19.97 -20.97
C LEU A 243 0.08 19.40 -22.39
N ARG A 244 -0.93 18.71 -22.93
CA ARG A 244 -0.97 18.12 -24.29
C ARG A 244 -0.62 19.10 -25.42
N ARG A 245 -0.75 20.42 -25.22
CA ARG A 245 -0.41 21.45 -26.23
C ARG A 245 1.08 21.66 -26.49
N GLN A 246 1.99 21.16 -25.63
CA GLN A 246 3.45 21.23 -25.87
C GLN A 246 4.09 19.88 -26.22
N ALA A 247 3.44 18.75 -25.92
CA ALA A 247 4.01 17.42 -26.14
C ALA A 247 3.70 16.80 -27.52
N ALA A 248 2.91 17.46 -28.37
CA ALA A 248 2.35 16.90 -29.61
C ALA A 248 3.33 16.65 -30.78
N TYR A 249 4.64 16.60 -30.53
CA TYR A 249 5.70 16.48 -31.55
C TYR A 249 6.74 15.40 -31.20
N ASN A 250 6.30 14.13 -31.11
CA ASN A 250 7.01 12.93 -31.63
C ASN A 250 6.37 11.62 -31.14
N GLY A 251 5.81 10.82 -32.05
CA GLY A 251 5.32 9.46 -31.73
C GLY A 251 6.40 8.48 -31.28
N TYR A 252 7.68 8.78 -31.55
CA TYR A 252 8.82 7.97 -31.10
C TYR A 252 9.10 8.07 -29.58
N ARG A 253 8.53 9.06 -28.87
CA ARG A 253 8.83 9.29 -27.44
C ARG A 253 8.05 8.43 -26.45
N SER A 254 6.91 7.85 -26.84
CA SER A 254 6.12 7.01 -25.93
C SER A 254 6.82 5.70 -25.54
N ARG A 255 7.84 5.24 -26.29
CA ARG A 255 8.70 4.12 -25.86
C ARG A 255 9.60 4.49 -24.69
N VAL A 256 10.20 5.68 -24.71
CA VAL A 256 11.15 6.14 -23.66
C VAL A 256 10.45 6.32 -22.31
N LEU A 257 9.16 6.68 -22.29
CA LEU A 257 8.36 6.69 -21.06
C LEU A 257 8.16 5.30 -20.45
N ARG A 258 8.19 4.24 -21.28
CA ARG A 258 8.07 2.85 -20.83
C ARG A 258 9.41 2.25 -20.38
N GLU A 259 10.51 2.96 -20.63
CA GLU A 259 11.88 2.62 -20.21
C GLU A 259 12.30 3.42 -18.96
N LEU A 260 11.52 4.42 -18.54
CA LEU A 260 11.50 4.88 -17.16
C LEU A 260 10.69 3.89 -16.34
N GLU A 261 11.26 2.71 -16.09
CA GLU A 261 10.68 1.74 -15.16
C GLU A 261 10.60 2.39 -13.77
N ASP A 262 9.38 2.64 -13.29
CA ASP A 262 9.16 2.99 -11.88
C ASP A 262 9.73 1.85 -11.03
N ASP A 263 10.65 2.18 -10.14
CA ASP A 263 11.24 1.25 -9.17
C ASP A 263 10.42 1.28 -7.87
N TRP A 264 10.47 0.24 -7.04
CA TRP A 264 9.66 0.13 -5.80
C TRP A 264 9.83 1.30 -4.83
N HIS A 265 10.90 2.08 -4.98
CA HIS A 265 11.24 3.19 -4.10
C HIS A 265 10.85 4.58 -4.64
N TYR A 266 10.31 4.68 -5.87
CA TYR A 266 9.81 5.95 -6.42
C TYR A 266 8.68 5.78 -7.46
N THR A 267 7.94 6.87 -7.68
CA THR A 267 7.10 7.05 -8.87
C THR A 267 7.48 8.32 -9.59
N TYR A 268 7.70 8.23 -10.90
CA TYR A 268 7.63 9.37 -11.81
C TYR A 268 6.18 9.57 -12.24
N CYS A 269 5.57 10.69 -11.86
CA CYS A 269 4.15 10.91 -12.18
C CYS A 269 4.03 11.49 -13.60
N PRO A 270 3.57 10.72 -14.61
CA PRO A 270 3.44 11.23 -15.97
C PRO A 270 2.36 12.31 -16.04
N VAL A 271 2.54 13.19 -17.02
CA VAL A 271 1.64 14.32 -17.29
C VAL A 271 0.26 13.88 -17.82
N ASN A 272 0.15 12.68 -18.36
CA ASN A 272 -1.11 12.05 -18.72
C ASN A 272 -1.20 10.74 -17.94
N LEU A 273 -2.20 10.60 -17.08
CA LEU A 273 -2.49 9.36 -16.38
C LEU A 273 -3.73 8.68 -16.96
N GLU A 274 -3.65 7.36 -17.08
CA GLU A 274 -4.83 6.53 -17.34
C GLU A 274 -5.59 6.42 -16.01
N LEU A 275 -6.76 7.06 -15.95
CA LEU A 275 -7.58 7.09 -14.75
C LEU A 275 -8.45 5.84 -14.68
N VAL A 276 -8.59 5.27 -13.48
CA VAL A 276 -9.58 4.23 -13.20
C VAL A 276 -10.98 4.83 -13.36
N SER A 277 -11.96 4.03 -13.81
CA SER A 277 -13.32 4.52 -14.02
C SER A 277 -13.96 4.99 -12.69
N GLU A 278 -14.74 6.07 -12.74
CA GLU A 278 -15.40 6.62 -11.55
C GLU A 278 -16.37 5.59 -10.93
N ASP A 279 -17.07 4.80 -11.75
CA ASP A 279 -17.96 3.73 -11.32
C ASP A 279 -17.20 2.62 -10.54
N ASP A 280 -16.02 2.19 -11.02
CA ASP A 280 -15.20 1.20 -10.32
C ASP A 280 -14.64 1.76 -9.01
N VAL A 281 -14.22 3.02 -9.01
CA VAL A 281 -13.70 3.74 -7.82
C VAL A 281 -14.77 3.86 -6.74
N GLU A 282 -15.99 4.27 -7.09
CA GLU A 282 -17.09 4.40 -6.13
C GLU A 282 -17.61 3.04 -5.66
N LYS A 283 -17.70 2.04 -6.54
CA LYS A 283 -18.07 0.66 -6.18
C LYS A 283 -17.07 0.05 -5.19
N TRP A 284 -15.77 0.18 -5.46
CA TRP A 284 -14.71 -0.27 -4.55
C TRP A 284 -14.77 0.49 -3.21
N TYR A 285 -14.87 1.82 -3.25
CA TYR A 285 -14.90 2.63 -2.04
C TYR A 285 -16.10 2.28 -1.16
N GLY A 286 -17.28 2.11 -1.76
CA GLY A 286 -18.53 1.80 -1.06
C GLY A 286 -18.51 0.48 -0.29
N GLY A 287 -17.94 -0.59 -0.86
CA GLY A 287 -17.83 -1.89 -0.19
C GLY A 287 -16.58 -2.05 0.68
N VAL A 288 -15.42 -1.52 0.26
CA VAL A 288 -14.14 -1.82 0.92
C VAL A 288 -13.73 -0.76 1.93
N CYS A 289 -13.84 0.52 1.59
CA CYS A 289 -13.30 1.61 2.41
C CYS A 289 -14.33 2.21 3.37
N LYS A 290 -15.53 2.50 2.86
CA LYS A 290 -16.56 3.20 3.62
C LYS A 290 -16.97 2.48 4.91
N PRO A 291 -17.11 1.14 4.98
CA PRO A 291 -17.44 0.48 6.25
C PRO A 291 -16.38 0.68 7.34
N LEU A 292 -15.10 0.86 6.97
CA LEU A 292 -13.97 0.93 7.92
C LEU A 292 -14.08 2.07 8.95
N THR A 293 -14.87 3.12 8.68
CA THR A 293 -15.11 4.22 9.63
C THR A 293 -15.86 3.78 10.87
N GLU A 294 -16.63 2.69 10.80
CA GLU A 294 -17.47 2.19 11.89
C GLU A 294 -16.83 0.99 12.64
N LEU A 295 -15.68 0.49 12.18
CA LEU A 295 -15.03 -0.72 12.67
C LEU A 295 -13.99 -0.48 13.77
N PRO A 296 -13.56 -1.53 14.50
CA PRO A 296 -12.44 -1.45 15.43
C PRO A 296 -11.10 -1.17 14.73
N ASP A 297 -10.15 -0.61 15.48
CA ASP A 297 -8.84 -0.19 14.97
C ASP A 297 -7.95 -1.35 14.49
N SER A 298 -8.23 -2.57 14.94
CA SER A 298 -7.58 -3.81 14.49
C SER A 298 -7.76 -4.08 12.99
N VAL A 299 -8.91 -3.73 12.42
CA VAL A 299 -9.21 -3.85 10.97
C VAL A 299 -8.64 -2.65 10.18
N LYS A 300 -8.36 -1.53 10.84
CA LYS A 300 -7.80 -0.30 10.24
C LYS A 300 -6.27 -0.34 10.08
N SER A 301 -5.59 -1.26 10.77
CA SER A 301 -4.12 -1.30 10.77
C SER A 301 -3.52 -1.96 9.52
N ALA A 302 -2.33 -1.49 9.12
CA ALA A 302 -1.46 -2.21 8.18
C ALA A 302 -0.77 -3.42 8.82
N LYS A 303 -0.70 -3.49 10.15
CA LYS A 303 -0.19 -4.67 10.88
C LYS A 303 -1.30 -5.70 10.99
N VAL A 304 -1.50 -6.46 9.92
CA VAL A 304 -2.31 -7.67 9.96
C VAL A 304 -1.41 -8.84 10.32
N PHE A 305 -1.80 -9.67 11.27
CA PHE A 305 -0.98 -10.81 11.70
C PHE A 305 -1.05 -11.91 10.63
N VAL A 306 0.08 -12.46 10.23
CA VAL A 306 0.10 -13.65 9.36
C VAL A 306 0.27 -14.85 10.28
N TYR A 307 -0.62 -15.86 10.15
CA TYR A 307 -0.57 -17.04 11.00
C TYR A 307 0.80 -17.73 10.95
N ASN A 308 1.34 -17.99 12.14
CA ASN A 308 2.57 -18.73 12.36
C ASN A 308 2.38 -19.62 13.58
N ARG A 309 2.72 -20.91 13.45
CA ARG A 309 2.45 -21.96 14.45
C ARG A 309 3.21 -21.80 15.79
N ARG A 310 3.94 -20.70 15.97
CA ARG A 310 4.75 -20.39 17.17
C ARG A 310 4.38 -19.07 17.83
N ASP A 311 3.46 -18.32 17.24
CA ASP A 311 3.12 -16.98 17.72
C ASP A 311 1.87 -17.09 18.60
N GLU A 312 1.96 -16.59 19.83
CA GLU A 312 0.81 -16.37 20.71
C GLU A 312 0.00 -15.17 20.16
N LEU A 313 -1.32 -15.28 20.10
CA LEU A 313 -2.15 -14.14 19.73
C LEU A 313 -2.35 -13.26 20.97
N GLU A 314 -2.27 -11.94 20.80
CA GLU A 314 -2.82 -11.02 21.80
C GLU A 314 -4.28 -10.74 21.40
N GLU A 315 -5.13 -10.43 22.39
CA GLU A 315 -6.54 -10.07 22.20
C GLU A 315 -6.72 -8.93 21.17
N ASP A 316 -7.91 -8.87 20.56
CA ASP A 316 -8.33 -7.87 19.55
C ASP A 316 -7.50 -7.80 18.24
N LYS A 317 -6.73 -8.83 17.87
CA LYS A 317 -5.92 -8.82 16.63
C LYS A 317 -6.61 -9.41 15.41
N ALA A 318 -6.54 -8.68 14.30
CA ALA A 318 -6.92 -9.20 12.98
C ALA A 318 -5.81 -10.08 12.37
N VAL A 319 -6.18 -11.27 11.91
CA VAL A 319 -5.28 -12.22 11.22
C VAL A 319 -5.59 -12.25 9.72
N LEU A 320 -4.57 -12.10 8.89
CA LEU A 320 -4.67 -12.16 7.44
C LEU A 320 -4.68 -13.61 6.97
N VAL A 321 -5.75 -14.00 6.28
CA VAL A 321 -5.80 -15.25 5.52
C VAL A 321 -5.69 -14.92 4.03
N PRO A 322 -4.60 -15.31 3.33
CA PRO A 322 -4.49 -15.11 1.88
C PRO A 322 -5.61 -15.86 1.15
N MET A 323 -6.26 -15.24 0.16
CA MET A 323 -7.42 -15.84 -0.54
C MET A 323 -7.14 -17.23 -1.12
N LYS A 324 -5.92 -17.46 -1.61
CA LYS A 324 -5.43 -18.77 -2.12
C LYS A 324 -5.48 -19.90 -1.09
N LYS A 325 -5.51 -19.60 0.21
CA LYS A 325 -5.66 -20.56 1.31
C LYS A 325 -7.12 -20.96 1.56
N MET A 326 -8.07 -20.18 1.07
CA MET A 326 -9.51 -20.46 1.18
C MET A 326 -10.06 -21.21 -0.04
N ASP A 327 -9.30 -21.35 -1.12
CA ASP A 327 -9.73 -22.07 -2.33
C ASP A 327 -9.98 -23.57 -2.11
N GLU A 328 -9.37 -24.16 -1.08
CA GLU A 328 -9.61 -25.55 -0.65
C GLU A 328 -10.88 -25.72 0.21
N PHE A 329 -11.52 -24.61 0.63
CA PHE A 329 -12.66 -24.59 1.56
C PHE A 329 -13.85 -23.76 0.99
N PRO A 330 -14.67 -24.34 0.11
CA PRO A 330 -15.71 -23.60 -0.63
C PRO A 330 -16.75 -22.88 0.24
N SER A 331 -17.13 -23.44 1.39
CA SER A 331 -18.09 -22.80 2.31
C SER A 331 -17.47 -21.59 3.01
N ILE A 332 -16.20 -21.67 3.40
CA ILE A 332 -15.45 -20.57 4.02
C ILE A 332 -15.25 -19.44 3.02
N ARG A 333 -14.77 -19.77 1.82
CA ARG A 333 -14.64 -18.80 0.73
C ARG A 333 -15.97 -18.12 0.41
N LYS A 334 -17.07 -18.89 0.31
CA LYS A 334 -18.42 -18.38 0.07
C LYS A 334 -18.96 -17.53 1.23
N ALA A 335 -18.52 -17.77 2.46
CA ALA A 335 -18.84 -16.90 3.59
C ALA A 335 -18.16 -15.54 3.42
N PHE A 336 -16.86 -15.48 3.09
CA PHE A 336 -16.18 -14.23 2.75
C PHE A 336 -16.76 -13.53 1.52
N GLU A 337 -17.14 -14.25 0.46
CA GLU A 337 -17.76 -13.65 -0.75
C GLU A 337 -19.18 -13.11 -0.52
N LYS A 338 -19.88 -13.56 0.53
CA LYS A 338 -21.19 -13.01 0.95
C LYS A 338 -21.07 -11.77 1.81
N LEU A 339 -19.94 -11.57 2.47
CA LEU A 339 -19.69 -10.37 3.26
C LEU A 339 -19.42 -9.22 2.29
N GLU A 340 -20.04 -8.06 2.51
CA GLU A 340 -19.80 -6.86 1.70
C GLU A 340 -18.41 -6.25 1.98
N HIS A 341 -17.67 -6.84 2.92
CA HIS A 341 -16.37 -6.41 3.46
C HIS A 341 -15.36 -7.58 3.55
N ARG A 342 -14.06 -7.25 3.66
CA ARG A 342 -12.95 -8.23 3.60
C ARG A 342 -12.53 -8.86 4.95
N TYR A 343 -13.24 -8.58 6.03
CA TYR A 343 -13.01 -9.18 7.36
C TYR A 343 -14.18 -10.09 7.74
N MET A 344 -13.94 -11.04 8.63
CA MET A 344 -14.94 -11.93 9.20
C MET A 344 -14.81 -11.86 10.72
N GLU A 345 -15.93 -11.59 11.41
CA GLU A 345 -15.99 -11.60 12.87
C GLU A 345 -16.09 -13.05 13.36
N ILE A 346 -15.35 -13.37 14.42
CA ILE A 346 -15.38 -14.66 15.10
C ILE A 346 -16.27 -14.48 16.35
N PRO A 347 -17.19 -15.42 16.68
CA PRO A 347 -18.02 -15.32 17.88
C PRO A 347 -17.19 -15.23 19.17
N GLU A 348 -17.66 -14.45 20.15
CA GLU A 348 -16.94 -14.13 21.39
C GLU A 348 -16.69 -15.35 22.30
N ASP A 349 -17.47 -16.42 22.15
CA ASP A 349 -17.33 -17.67 22.91
C ASP A 349 -16.33 -18.67 22.27
N VAL A 350 -15.84 -18.38 21.06
CA VAL A 350 -14.77 -19.15 20.43
C VAL A 350 -13.43 -18.83 21.11
N SER A 351 -13.01 -19.74 21.99
CA SER A 351 -11.65 -19.72 22.58
C SER A 351 -10.53 -19.51 21.54
N GLU A 352 -9.48 -18.75 21.93
CA GLU A 352 -8.26 -18.54 21.12
C GLU A 352 -7.72 -19.85 20.55
N ASP A 353 -7.73 -20.91 21.38
CA ASP A 353 -7.33 -22.26 21.03
C ASP A 353 -8.11 -22.84 19.82
N THR A 354 -9.43 -22.61 19.77
CA THR A 354 -10.29 -23.06 18.67
C THR A 354 -10.08 -22.20 17.43
N PHE A 355 -9.89 -20.89 17.59
CA PHE A 355 -9.54 -19.99 16.50
C PHE A 355 -8.16 -20.32 15.89
N MET A 356 -7.17 -20.66 16.70
CA MET A 356 -5.84 -21.09 16.24
C MET A 356 -5.88 -22.44 15.50
N ALA A 357 -6.76 -23.37 15.89
CA ALA A 357 -7.01 -24.58 15.12
C ALA A 357 -7.67 -24.28 13.77
N PHE A 358 -8.62 -23.35 13.70
CA PHE A 358 -9.20 -22.86 12.45
C PHE A 358 -8.15 -22.21 11.53
N LEU A 359 -7.25 -21.40 12.08
CA LEU A 359 -6.14 -20.82 11.31
C LEU A 359 -5.12 -21.87 10.84
N GLU A 360 -4.81 -22.87 11.66
CA GLU A 360 -3.93 -24.00 11.27
C GLU A 360 -4.55 -24.78 10.10
N LEU A 361 -5.87 -25.03 10.15
CA LEU A 361 -6.61 -25.68 9.07
C LEU A 361 -6.47 -24.93 7.74
N LEU A 362 -6.76 -23.63 7.75
CA LEU A 362 -6.65 -22.77 6.56
C LEU A 362 -5.23 -22.74 6.00
N HIS A 363 -4.20 -22.79 6.85
CA HIS A 363 -2.82 -22.68 6.40
C HIS A 363 -2.19 -24.02 5.97
N THR A 364 -2.64 -25.15 6.53
CA THR A 364 -1.97 -26.45 6.40
C THR A 364 -2.84 -27.60 5.88
N GLY A 365 -4.17 -27.43 5.78
CA GLY A 365 -5.12 -28.48 5.41
C GLY A 365 -5.54 -29.40 6.57
N SER A 366 -5.00 -29.22 7.77
CA SER A 366 -5.40 -29.92 8.98
C SER A 366 -5.16 -29.07 10.24
N TYR A 367 -5.58 -29.54 11.41
CA TYR A 367 -5.30 -28.87 12.68
C TYR A 367 -4.89 -29.85 13.78
N SER A 368 -4.14 -29.32 14.74
CA SER A 368 -3.64 -30.02 15.92
C SER A 368 -4.75 -30.20 16.96
N PRO A 369 -4.74 -31.29 17.74
CA PRO A 369 -3.81 -32.42 17.69
C PRO A 369 -4.04 -33.31 16.47
N ASP A 370 -2.97 -33.89 15.93
CA ASP A 370 -3.07 -34.82 14.80
C ASP A 370 -3.66 -36.16 15.25
N ILE A 371 -4.73 -36.59 14.57
CA ILE A 371 -5.30 -37.91 14.72
C ILE A 371 -4.56 -38.86 13.77
N GLY A 372 -3.35 -39.26 14.19
CA GLY A 372 -2.40 -40.00 13.34
C GLY A 372 -3.02 -41.22 12.63
N PRO A 373 -2.46 -41.66 11.49
CA PRO A 373 -3.17 -42.46 10.49
C PRO A 373 -3.75 -43.78 11.05
N VAL A 374 -5.08 -43.78 11.27
CA VAL A 374 -5.78 -44.93 11.86
C VAL A 374 -6.50 -45.78 10.80
N SER A 375 -6.45 -47.10 10.94
CA SER A 375 -7.04 -48.04 9.98
C SER A 375 -8.56 -48.14 10.12
N SER A 376 -9.29 -47.42 9.26
CA SER A 376 -10.61 -47.79 8.72
C SER A 376 -11.72 -48.26 9.69
N THR A 377 -11.74 -47.82 10.94
CA THR A 377 -12.95 -47.93 11.78
C THR A 377 -13.92 -46.83 11.37
N ARG A 378 -15.09 -47.20 10.84
CA ARG A 378 -16.18 -46.24 10.61
C ARG A 378 -17.02 -46.13 11.87
N GLY A 379 -16.79 -45.12 12.69
CA GLY A 379 -17.59 -44.88 13.89
C GLY A 379 -16.89 -43.97 14.90
N PRO A 380 -17.60 -43.58 15.97
CA PRO A 380 -17.00 -42.86 17.09
C PRO A 380 -16.00 -43.76 17.84
N PRO A 381 -15.03 -43.16 18.56
CA PRO A 381 -13.97 -43.90 19.24
C PRO A 381 -14.47 -44.77 20.38
N ILE A 382 -13.81 -45.91 20.58
CA ILE A 382 -14.04 -46.78 21.74
C ILE A 382 -13.49 -46.09 22.99
N ILE A 383 -14.35 -45.94 23.99
CA ILE A 383 -13.98 -45.36 25.29
C ILE A 383 -12.98 -46.29 26.00
N LYS A 384 -11.85 -45.73 26.45
CA LYS A 384 -10.84 -46.40 27.27
C LYS A 384 -10.71 -45.70 28.63
N PRO A 385 -10.12 -46.35 29.66
CA PRO A 385 -9.93 -45.73 30.96
C PRO A 385 -9.25 -44.37 30.86
N THR A 386 -9.84 -43.37 31.52
CA THR A 386 -9.46 -41.96 31.42
C THR A 386 -8.01 -41.75 31.83
N ARG A 387 -7.28 -40.90 31.09
CA ARG A 387 -5.88 -40.56 31.39
C ARG A 387 -5.71 -39.04 31.47
N PRO A 388 -5.35 -38.46 32.63
CA PRO A 388 -5.15 -37.01 32.75
C PRO A 388 -4.09 -36.43 31.81
N SER A 389 -3.20 -37.27 31.26
CA SER A 389 -2.15 -36.89 30.31
C SER A 389 -2.50 -37.22 28.85
N SER A 390 -3.73 -37.60 28.51
CA SER A 390 -4.13 -37.77 27.10
C SER A 390 -4.40 -36.42 26.46
N VAL A 391 -3.93 -36.25 25.22
CA VAL A 391 -4.21 -35.07 24.42
C VAL A 391 -5.72 -35.02 24.11
N PRO A 392 -6.42 -33.90 24.36
CA PRO A 392 -7.87 -33.82 24.27
C PRO A 392 -8.35 -33.61 22.82
N CYS A 393 -8.28 -34.68 22.02
CA CYS A 393 -8.60 -34.64 20.60
C CYS A 393 -10.11 -34.42 20.35
N LEU A 394 -10.99 -35.14 21.04
CA LEU A 394 -12.44 -34.97 20.89
C LEU A 394 -12.88 -33.58 21.33
N ALA A 395 -12.42 -33.09 22.49
CA ALA A 395 -12.80 -31.76 22.95
C ALA A 395 -12.42 -30.67 21.92
N ARG A 396 -11.23 -30.75 21.32
CA ARG A 396 -10.82 -29.83 20.23
C ARG A 396 -11.70 -29.96 19.00
N ASP A 397 -11.95 -31.18 18.53
CA ASP A 397 -12.80 -31.42 17.35
C ASP A 397 -14.24 -30.93 17.59
N ILE A 398 -14.78 -31.09 18.81
CA ILE A 398 -16.12 -30.61 19.21
C ILE A 398 -16.20 -29.08 19.20
N SER A 399 -15.19 -28.38 19.75
CA SER A 399 -15.17 -26.91 19.72
C SER A 399 -15.05 -26.36 18.30
N VAL A 400 -14.23 -26.98 17.45
CA VAL A 400 -14.12 -26.61 16.02
C VAL A 400 -15.44 -26.90 15.27
N PHE A 401 -16.13 -28.00 15.59
CA PHE A 401 -17.47 -28.28 15.06
C PHE A 401 -18.48 -27.20 15.47
N LYS A 402 -18.51 -26.81 16.76
CA LYS A 402 -19.41 -25.76 17.26
C LYS A 402 -19.20 -24.43 16.55
N MET A 403 -17.95 -23.97 16.46
CA MET A 403 -17.55 -22.78 15.69
C MET A 403 -18.04 -22.88 14.23
N GLY A 404 -17.84 -24.02 13.57
CA GLY A 404 -18.31 -24.25 12.20
C GLY A 404 -19.83 -24.16 12.06
N ALA A 405 -20.58 -24.75 13.00
CA ALA A 405 -22.04 -24.77 12.97
C ALA A 405 -22.64 -23.37 13.18
N GLU A 406 -22.08 -22.59 14.11
CA GLU A 406 -22.51 -21.23 14.41
C GLU A 406 -22.21 -20.26 13.25
N MET A 407 -20.96 -20.29 12.76
CA MET A 407 -20.52 -19.47 11.64
C MET A 407 -21.04 -19.95 10.27
N LYS A 408 -21.74 -21.10 10.24
CA LYS A 408 -22.30 -21.76 9.04
C LYS A 408 -21.24 -22.10 7.98
N LEU A 409 -20.11 -22.61 8.47
CA LEU A 409 -18.96 -23.06 7.69
C LEU A 409 -19.02 -24.60 7.54
N GLU A 410 -19.74 -25.06 6.50
CA GLU A 410 -19.99 -26.48 6.23
C GLU A 410 -18.70 -27.31 6.15
N ASP A 411 -17.62 -26.78 5.55
CA ASP A 411 -16.31 -27.45 5.51
C ASP A 411 -15.76 -27.70 6.92
N LEU A 412 -15.94 -26.73 7.83
CA LEU A 412 -15.41 -26.82 9.20
C LEU A 412 -16.18 -27.85 10.02
N THR A 413 -17.50 -27.92 9.85
CA THR A 413 -18.34 -28.98 10.46
C THR A 413 -18.04 -30.37 9.89
N ASP A 414 -17.83 -30.48 8.57
CA ASP A 414 -17.56 -31.77 7.93
C ASP A 414 -16.17 -32.31 8.31
N ILE A 415 -15.14 -31.45 8.31
CA ILE A 415 -13.78 -31.84 8.68
C ILE A 415 -13.67 -32.25 10.14
N SER A 416 -14.28 -31.48 11.05
CA SER A 416 -14.30 -31.82 12.48
C SER A 416 -15.10 -33.10 12.76
N LEU A 417 -16.30 -33.25 12.19
CA LEU A 417 -17.11 -34.47 12.34
C LEU A 417 -16.45 -35.70 11.72
N HIS A 418 -15.75 -35.53 10.59
CA HIS A 418 -14.92 -36.60 10.01
C HIS A 418 -13.80 -37.00 10.96
N ARG A 419 -13.09 -36.03 11.56
CA ARG A 419 -12.03 -36.30 12.54
C ARG A 419 -12.57 -37.04 13.76
N MET A 420 -13.70 -36.61 14.33
CA MET A 420 -14.39 -37.31 15.43
C MET A 420 -14.82 -38.75 15.09
N ARG A 421 -14.99 -39.09 13.81
CA ARG A 421 -15.30 -40.45 13.30
C ARG A 421 -14.09 -41.26 12.84
N ALA A 422 -12.90 -40.64 12.78
CA ALA A 422 -11.65 -41.29 12.40
C ALA A 422 -10.82 -41.71 13.62
N GLN A 423 -11.15 -41.22 14.82
CA GLN A 423 -10.53 -41.67 16.07
C GLN A 423 -10.97 -43.11 16.43
N CYS A 424 -10.03 -44.05 16.59
CA CYS A 424 -10.33 -45.42 17.04
C CYS A 424 -10.65 -45.53 18.54
N ILE A 425 -9.96 -44.75 19.36
CA ILE A 425 -10.00 -44.83 20.82
C ILE A 425 -9.93 -43.42 21.41
N THR A 426 -10.56 -43.22 22.57
CA THR A 426 -10.37 -42.01 23.37
C THR A 426 -10.06 -42.38 24.82
N HIS A 427 -9.24 -41.54 25.45
CA HIS A 427 -8.91 -41.56 26.89
C HIS A 427 -9.41 -40.30 27.61
N GLU A 428 -10.20 -39.47 26.92
CA GLU A 428 -10.89 -38.32 27.52
C GLU A 428 -12.05 -38.81 28.41
N ASP A 429 -12.48 -37.96 29.35
CA ASP A 429 -13.66 -38.26 30.16
C ASP A 429 -14.93 -38.20 29.30
N PRO A 430 -15.68 -39.29 29.11
CA PRO A 430 -16.90 -39.28 28.30
C PRO A 430 -17.98 -38.34 28.87
N ILE A 431 -17.98 -38.04 30.18
CA ILE A 431 -18.90 -37.06 30.76
C ILE A 431 -18.51 -35.65 30.34
N ALA A 432 -17.23 -35.30 30.36
CA ALA A 432 -16.74 -34.01 29.88
C ALA A 432 -16.98 -33.84 28.36
N VAL A 433 -16.78 -34.90 27.56
CA VAL A 433 -17.09 -34.91 26.13
C VAL A 433 -18.58 -34.64 25.88
N LEU A 434 -19.48 -35.29 26.62
CA LEU A 434 -20.92 -35.05 26.51
C LEU A 434 -21.31 -33.65 27.01
N GLN A 435 -20.70 -33.16 28.09
CA GLN A 435 -20.90 -31.78 28.55
C GLN A 435 -20.52 -30.78 27.46
N ALA A 436 -19.35 -30.92 26.83
CA ALA A 436 -18.91 -30.04 25.74
C ALA A 436 -19.87 -30.06 24.53
N ILE A 437 -20.52 -31.20 24.24
CA ILE A 437 -21.53 -31.31 23.17
C ILE A 437 -22.84 -30.59 23.54
N TYR A 438 -23.36 -30.81 24.76
CA TYR A 438 -24.67 -30.32 25.20
C TYR A 438 -24.65 -28.97 25.92
N GLU A 439 -23.47 -28.40 26.18
CA GLU A 439 -23.31 -27.03 26.63
C GLU A 439 -23.91 -26.05 25.61
N GLY A 440 -24.74 -25.13 26.08
CA GLY A 440 -25.51 -24.20 25.25
C GLY A 440 -26.92 -24.68 24.86
N GLY A 441 -27.25 -25.97 25.04
CA GLY A 441 -28.61 -26.49 24.84
C GLY A 441 -28.70 -27.72 23.93
N ASP A 442 -29.67 -27.74 23.02
CA ASP A 442 -29.93 -28.88 22.12
C ASP A 442 -28.97 -28.85 20.91
N PRO A 443 -28.04 -29.81 20.78
CA PRO A 443 -26.93 -29.69 19.84
C PRO A 443 -27.31 -29.98 18.39
N HIS A 444 -26.46 -29.58 17.44
CA HIS A 444 -26.65 -29.81 15.99
C HIS A 444 -27.04 -31.27 15.68
N PRO A 445 -27.96 -31.56 14.74
CA PRO A 445 -28.42 -32.92 14.46
C PRO A 445 -27.30 -33.94 14.25
N ASP A 446 -26.22 -33.58 13.55
CA ASP A 446 -25.11 -34.49 13.25
C ASP A 446 -24.24 -34.83 14.46
N ILE A 447 -23.86 -33.84 15.28
CA ILE A 447 -23.09 -34.09 16.50
C ILE A 447 -23.96 -34.79 17.57
N ARG A 448 -25.27 -34.55 17.56
CA ARG A 448 -26.26 -35.30 18.37
C ARG A 448 -26.36 -36.75 17.93
N GLN A 449 -26.34 -37.03 16.62
CA GLN A 449 -26.34 -38.41 16.13
C GLN A 449 -25.01 -39.10 16.47
N TRP A 450 -23.88 -38.41 16.26
CA TRP A 450 -22.57 -38.89 16.69
C TRP A 450 -22.52 -39.20 18.19
N ALA A 451 -23.12 -38.36 19.05
CA ALA A 451 -23.18 -38.58 20.49
C ALA A 451 -23.99 -39.84 20.88
N LYS A 452 -25.10 -40.12 20.18
CA LYS A 452 -25.83 -41.39 20.35
C LYS A 452 -24.97 -42.58 19.95
N ASP A 453 -24.30 -42.49 18.80
CA ASP A 453 -23.43 -43.55 18.30
C ASP A 453 -22.26 -43.80 19.26
N PHE A 454 -21.69 -42.74 19.86
CA PHE A 454 -20.59 -42.78 20.83
C PHE A 454 -21.00 -43.47 22.14
N LEU A 455 -22.21 -43.19 22.62
CA LEU A 455 -22.81 -43.91 23.76
C LEU A 455 -23.07 -45.39 23.47
N ILE A 456 -23.48 -45.73 22.23
CA ILE A 456 -23.69 -47.13 21.80
C ILE A 456 -22.35 -47.87 21.63
N ALA A 457 -21.29 -47.17 21.25
CA ALA A 457 -19.94 -47.71 21.12
C ALA A 457 -19.20 -47.91 22.46
N SER A 458 -19.81 -47.56 23.60
CA SER A 458 -19.29 -47.85 24.93
C SER A 458 -19.32 -49.37 25.19
N PRO A 459 -18.18 -50.02 25.49
CA PRO A 459 -18.11 -51.46 25.78
C PRO A 459 -18.63 -51.84 27.17
#